data_AF-A0AAV1ZTS6-F1
#
_entry.id   AF-A0AAV1ZTS6-F1
#
_cell.length_a   1.000
_cell.length_b   1.000
_cell.length_c   1.000
_cell.angle_alpha   90.00
_cell.angle_beta   90.00
_cell.angle_gamma   90.00
#
_symmetry.space_group_name_H-M   'P 1'
#
loop_
_entity.id
_entity.type
_entity.pdbx_description
1 polymer ?
#
loop_
_entity_poly.entity_id
_entity_poly.type
_entity_poly.pdbx_seq_one_letter_code
_entity_poly.pdbx_strand_id
1 'polypeptide(L)'
;MVNRDEVLRKLLQYWPVTVFAPTNDAVEKSNEWIVGRENKVVSYHVLNQVAEKASFPFKSPTSLAGSPPLYLQVKDGPWKEYFVNNAKILRSEDYISQDGTKQLLYVIDEILQPYVSSTSLPPTALDLLDKPELYDIREPLSAFDFRVKQEGLQELFMREGNNTFFLPVGAGSGHAFNRQQEVDKWVIRGHVIPRTILFTRLVSFDSYPSEAYGDDIKVELTIINESNAMGNSYSLYAQSNTIHSDYRHKKGVVMAKILKPNIPVKNGVVHLIESPLMIIDITVWKFLQNEKDGRLSEFLDLVNYAPDFKEILMSSQEKTLFAPSNEAIRQLPAEAVATIKTNITAITNLLKLHLVMKSVSTDDVLYGRYKDFISADNRNSLYFRILGDEKNKTLTV
;
A
#
# COMPACT_ATOMS: atom_id res chain seq x y z
N MET A 1 -16.51 6.27 27.40
CA MET A 1 -17.35 5.59 26.38
C MET A 1 -17.98 4.31 26.94
N VAL A 2 -17.20 3.40 27.54
CA VAL A 2 -17.66 2.12 28.15
C VAL A 2 -18.89 2.24 29.07
N ASN A 3 -18.96 3.26 29.93
CA ASN A 3 -20.07 3.40 30.90
C ASN A 3 -21.46 3.64 30.25
N ARG A 4 -21.52 3.93 28.95
CA ARG A 4 -22.75 4.19 28.20
C ARG A 4 -23.35 2.94 27.54
N ASP A 5 -22.63 1.82 27.54
CA ASP A 5 -23.07 0.54 26.93
C ASP A 5 -23.40 -0.47 28.04
N GLU A 6 -24.69 -0.70 28.28
CA GLU A 6 -25.16 -1.61 29.34
C GLU A 6 -24.79 -3.08 29.09
N VAL A 7 -24.80 -3.51 27.83
CA VAL A 7 -24.47 -4.89 27.45
C VAL A 7 -22.99 -5.14 27.74
N LEU A 8 -22.13 -4.21 27.31
CA LEU A 8 -20.71 -4.33 27.57
C LEU A 8 -20.39 -4.28 29.07
N ARG A 9 -21.08 -3.44 29.85
CA ARG A 9 -20.87 -3.42 31.31
C ARG A 9 -21.14 -4.79 31.95
N LYS A 10 -22.23 -5.45 31.55
CA LYS A 10 -22.52 -6.82 32.03
C LYS A 10 -21.49 -7.83 31.54
N LEU A 11 -21.04 -7.70 30.29
CA LEU A 11 -20.00 -8.56 29.73
C LEU A 11 -18.69 -8.46 30.53
N LEU A 12 -18.23 -7.24 30.81
CA LEU A 12 -17.04 -6.97 31.63
C LEU A 12 -17.20 -7.40 33.10
N GLN A 13 -18.43 -7.47 33.64
CA GLN A 13 -18.63 -7.86 35.03
C GLN A 13 -18.55 -9.37 35.27
N TYR A 14 -18.98 -10.19 34.31
CA TYR A 14 -19.24 -11.61 34.58
C TYR A 14 -18.49 -12.56 33.62
N TRP A 15 -18.10 -12.11 32.43
CA TRP A 15 -17.63 -13.01 31.37
C TRP A 15 -16.12 -12.99 31.19
N PRO A 16 -15.53 -14.11 30.71
CA PRO A 16 -14.14 -14.15 30.28
C PRO A 16 -13.96 -13.37 28.98
N VAL A 17 -13.19 -12.29 29.03
CA VAL A 17 -13.10 -11.32 27.93
C VAL A 17 -11.68 -10.85 27.72
N THR A 18 -11.42 -10.36 26.51
CA THR A 18 -10.22 -9.57 26.21
C THR A 18 -10.63 -8.20 25.76
N VAL A 19 -10.13 -7.18 26.43
CA VAL A 19 -10.37 -5.78 26.12
C VAL A 19 -9.12 -5.18 25.49
N PHE A 20 -9.27 -4.56 24.33
CA PHE A 20 -8.23 -3.77 23.69
C PHE A 20 -8.47 -2.29 24.00
N ALA A 21 -7.80 -1.74 25.00
CA ALA A 21 -7.97 -0.33 25.37
C ALA A 21 -7.02 0.57 24.56
N PRO A 22 -7.52 1.47 23.71
CA PRO A 22 -6.68 2.45 23.02
C PRO A 22 -6.08 3.45 24.01
N THR A 23 -4.86 3.91 23.73
CA THR A 23 -4.26 5.05 24.45
C THR A 23 -5.03 6.35 24.21
N ASN A 24 -4.85 7.35 25.08
CA ASN A 24 -5.45 8.67 24.89
C ASN A 24 -5.04 9.31 23.56
N ASP A 25 -3.75 9.21 23.20
CA ASP A 25 -3.23 9.69 21.92
C ASP A 25 -3.93 9.02 20.72
N ALA A 26 -4.17 7.71 20.79
CA ALA A 26 -4.92 6.99 19.74
C ALA A 26 -6.37 7.47 19.61
N VAL A 27 -7.03 7.75 20.74
CA VAL A 27 -8.41 8.29 20.78
C VAL A 27 -8.44 9.71 20.19
N GLU A 28 -7.52 10.58 20.61
CA GLU A 28 -7.42 11.97 20.15
C GLU A 28 -7.19 12.04 18.63
N LYS A 29 -6.26 11.23 18.10
CA LYS A 29 -6.00 11.14 16.64
C LYS A 29 -7.19 10.66 15.82
N SER A 30 -8.12 9.95 16.44
CA SER A 30 -9.29 9.34 15.76
C SER A 30 -10.61 10.00 16.15
N ASN A 31 -10.58 11.12 16.89
CA ASN A 31 -11.76 11.69 17.54
C ASN A 31 -12.88 12.00 16.54
N GLU A 32 -12.54 12.63 15.40
CA GLU A 32 -13.53 12.94 14.34
C GLU A 32 -14.25 11.70 13.81
N TRP A 33 -13.56 10.57 13.71
CA TRP A 33 -14.14 9.32 13.24
C TRP A 33 -15.03 8.66 14.30
N ILE A 34 -14.62 8.75 15.57
CA ILE A 34 -15.31 8.15 16.72
C ILE A 34 -16.66 8.81 17.00
N VAL A 35 -16.77 10.13 16.79
CA VAL A 35 -18.00 10.89 17.06
C VAL A 35 -19.18 10.28 16.29
N GLY A 36 -20.23 9.91 17.03
CA GLY A 36 -21.44 9.25 16.51
C GLY A 36 -21.31 7.74 16.28
N ARG A 37 -20.16 7.13 16.60
CA ARG A 37 -19.88 5.69 16.49
C ARG A 37 -19.50 5.05 17.81
N GLU A 38 -19.61 5.76 18.93
CA GLU A 38 -18.97 5.42 20.20
C GLU A 38 -19.30 4.01 20.66
N ASN A 39 -20.57 3.61 20.65
CA ASN A 39 -20.98 2.27 21.11
C ASN A 39 -20.43 1.16 20.20
N LYS A 40 -20.41 1.37 18.88
CA LYS A 40 -19.82 0.43 17.92
C LYS A 40 -18.32 0.30 18.16
N VAL A 41 -17.62 1.43 18.33
CA VAL A 41 -16.19 1.45 18.61
C VAL A 41 -15.89 0.61 19.85
N VAL A 42 -16.55 0.89 20.97
CA VAL A 42 -16.24 0.16 22.22
C VAL A 42 -16.54 -1.33 22.09
N SER A 43 -17.68 -1.73 21.55
CA SER A 43 -18.02 -3.15 21.35
C SER A 43 -17.03 -3.86 20.42
N TYR A 44 -16.45 -3.16 19.43
CA TYR A 44 -15.45 -3.72 18.54
C TYR A 44 -14.10 -3.98 19.19
N HIS A 45 -13.81 -3.29 20.30
CA HIS A 45 -12.55 -3.46 21.05
C HIS A 45 -12.59 -4.62 22.04
N VAL A 46 -13.63 -5.46 22.02
CA VAL A 46 -13.82 -6.51 23.01
C VAL A 46 -14.04 -7.86 22.33
N LEU A 47 -13.30 -8.87 22.80
CA LEU A 47 -13.51 -10.26 22.47
C LEU A 47 -14.28 -10.94 23.60
N ASN A 48 -15.22 -11.81 23.24
CA ASN A 48 -15.98 -12.64 24.18
C ASN A 48 -15.20 -13.88 24.64
N GLN A 49 -13.87 -13.78 24.67
CA GLN A 49 -12.96 -14.83 25.11
C GLN A 49 -11.62 -14.24 25.57
N VAL A 50 -10.85 -15.03 26.31
CA VAL A 50 -9.48 -14.73 26.70
C VAL A 50 -8.53 -15.04 25.54
N ALA A 51 -7.81 -14.02 25.08
CA ALA A 51 -6.87 -14.10 23.97
C ALA A 51 -5.43 -14.02 24.49
N GLU A 52 -4.90 -15.13 24.97
CA GLU A 52 -3.51 -15.21 25.44
C GLU A 52 -2.51 -14.97 24.31
N LYS A 53 -1.44 -14.21 24.59
CA LYS A 53 -0.34 -13.97 23.64
C LYS A 53 0.28 -15.26 23.10
N ALA A 54 0.26 -16.34 23.89
CA ALA A 54 0.75 -17.66 23.49
C ALA A 54 -0.05 -18.29 22.35
N SER A 55 -1.31 -17.87 22.15
CA SER A 55 -2.20 -18.39 21.11
C SER A 55 -2.11 -17.61 19.80
N PHE A 56 -1.33 -16.52 19.75
CA PHE A 56 -1.17 -15.75 18.52
C PHE A 56 -0.24 -16.51 17.54
N PRO A 57 -0.50 -16.45 16.22
CA PRO A 57 -1.55 -15.66 15.55
C PRO A 57 -2.88 -16.40 15.39
N PHE A 58 -3.99 -15.67 15.48
CA PHE A 58 -5.33 -16.18 15.18
C PHE A 58 -6.30 -15.04 14.83
N LYS A 59 -7.50 -15.34 14.34
CA LYS A 59 -8.58 -14.36 14.17
C LYS A 59 -9.81 -14.73 14.97
N SER A 60 -10.55 -13.74 15.45
CA SER A 60 -11.71 -13.96 16.32
C SER A 60 -12.81 -12.91 16.10
N PRO A 61 -14.10 -13.30 16.14
CA PRO A 61 -15.20 -12.34 16.14
C PRO A 61 -15.21 -11.48 17.41
N THR A 62 -15.79 -10.29 17.33
CA THR A 62 -15.88 -9.35 18.46
C THR A 62 -17.26 -9.37 19.11
N SER A 63 -17.42 -8.63 20.21
CA SER A 63 -18.73 -8.38 20.82
C SER A 63 -19.67 -7.56 19.92
N LEU A 64 -19.15 -6.87 18.89
CA LEU A 64 -19.96 -6.13 17.93
C LEU A 64 -20.49 -7.06 16.83
N ALA A 65 -21.80 -7.32 16.83
CA ALA A 65 -22.47 -8.08 15.78
C ALA A 65 -22.29 -7.44 14.39
N GLY A 66 -22.08 -8.27 13.36
CA GLY A 66 -21.82 -7.82 11.99
C GLY A 66 -20.45 -7.18 11.76
N SER A 67 -19.57 -7.18 12.76
CA SER A 67 -18.21 -6.66 12.61
C SER A 67 -17.25 -7.66 12.00
N PRO A 68 -16.28 -7.20 11.18
CA PRO A 68 -15.21 -8.06 10.69
C PRO A 68 -14.39 -8.61 11.88
N PRO A 69 -13.80 -9.81 11.77
CA PRO A 69 -13.02 -10.37 12.88
C PRO A 69 -11.80 -9.48 13.21
N LEU A 70 -11.33 -9.58 14.45
CA LEU A 70 -10.01 -9.07 14.82
C LEU A 70 -8.94 -10.09 14.45
N TYR A 71 -7.85 -9.60 13.86
CA TYR A 71 -6.69 -10.39 13.49
C TYR A 71 -5.57 -10.17 14.50
N LEU A 72 -5.32 -11.17 15.35
CA LEU A 72 -4.28 -11.14 16.36
C LEU A 72 -3.00 -11.73 15.78
N GLN A 73 -1.93 -10.95 15.74
CA GLN A 73 -0.72 -11.28 14.98
C GLN A 73 0.55 -11.03 15.77
N VAL A 74 1.62 -11.72 15.37
CA VAL A 74 2.97 -11.59 15.93
C VAL A 74 3.90 -11.15 14.83
N LYS A 75 4.73 -10.16 15.12
CA LYS A 75 5.89 -9.82 14.31
C LYS A 75 7.14 -10.28 15.05
N ASP A 76 7.87 -11.19 14.44
CA ASP A 76 9.18 -11.59 14.93
C ASP A 76 10.21 -10.51 14.58
N GLY A 77 11.13 -10.28 15.50
CA GLY A 77 12.21 -9.30 15.41
C GLY A 77 13.21 -9.53 16.54
N PRO A 78 14.04 -8.55 16.89
CA PRO A 78 14.88 -8.63 18.10
C PRO A 78 14.06 -8.93 19.36
N TRP A 79 12.80 -8.49 19.36
CA TRP A 79 11.79 -8.79 20.37
C TRP A 79 10.49 -9.15 19.65
N LYS A 80 9.70 -10.06 20.22
CA LYS A 80 8.36 -10.35 19.70
C LYS A 80 7.42 -9.18 19.96
N GLU A 81 6.81 -8.68 18.90
CA GLU A 81 5.80 -7.64 18.96
C GLU A 81 4.43 -8.24 18.65
N TYR A 82 3.41 -7.82 19.39
CA TYR A 82 2.05 -8.36 19.27
C TYR A 82 1.12 -7.26 18.75
N PHE A 83 0.21 -7.65 17.87
CA PHE A 83 -0.70 -6.73 17.20
C PHE A 83 -2.12 -7.27 17.20
N VAL A 84 -3.08 -6.35 17.18
CA VAL A 84 -4.48 -6.63 16.86
C VAL A 84 -4.87 -5.74 15.68
N ASN A 85 -5.23 -6.37 14.56
CA ASN A 85 -5.24 -5.74 13.24
C ASN A 85 -3.89 -5.05 12.97
N ASN A 86 -3.88 -3.73 12.81
CA ASN A 86 -2.66 -2.91 12.68
C ASN A 86 -2.17 -2.35 14.03
N ALA A 87 -3.01 -2.32 15.07
CA ALA A 87 -2.66 -1.68 16.33
C ALA A 87 -1.65 -2.51 17.12
N LYS A 88 -0.57 -1.89 17.60
CA LYS A 88 0.46 -2.54 18.42
C LYS A 88 -0.04 -2.66 19.86
N ILE A 89 0.11 -3.85 20.43
CA ILE A 89 -0.14 -4.09 21.85
C ILE A 89 1.09 -3.62 22.64
N LEU A 90 0.91 -2.55 23.41
CA LEU A 90 1.97 -1.90 24.19
C LEU A 90 2.20 -2.57 25.54
N ARG A 91 1.11 -2.97 26.20
CA ARG A 91 1.12 -3.64 27.52
C ARG A 91 -0.08 -4.56 27.67
N SER A 92 0.02 -5.49 28.60
CA SER A 92 -0.99 -6.46 28.92
C SER A 92 -1.15 -6.58 30.43
N GLU A 93 -2.38 -6.65 30.92
CA GLU A 93 -2.71 -6.80 32.33
C GLU A 93 -3.81 -7.86 32.50
N ASP A 94 -3.66 -8.69 33.52
CA ASP A 94 -4.60 -9.75 33.86
C ASP A 94 -5.57 -9.24 34.92
N TYR A 95 -6.85 -9.54 34.71
CA TYR A 95 -7.95 -9.16 35.59
C TYR A 95 -8.83 -10.36 35.88
N ILE A 96 -9.67 -10.23 36.91
CA ILE A 96 -10.66 -11.24 37.29
C ILE A 96 -12.01 -10.52 37.39
N SER A 97 -13.05 -11.13 36.80
CA SER A 97 -14.42 -10.65 36.86
C SER A 97 -15.04 -10.84 38.26
N GLN A 98 -16.25 -10.34 38.48
CA GLN A 98 -16.95 -10.55 39.76
C GLN A 98 -17.24 -12.03 40.04
N ASP A 99 -17.41 -12.83 38.99
CA ASP A 99 -17.67 -14.27 39.07
C ASP A 99 -16.38 -15.12 39.08
N GLY A 100 -15.21 -14.49 39.20
CA GLY A 100 -13.94 -15.20 39.26
C GLY A 100 -13.39 -15.64 37.90
N THR A 101 -13.97 -15.19 36.78
CA THR A 101 -13.50 -15.55 35.43
C THR A 101 -12.33 -14.66 35.01
N LYS A 102 -11.32 -15.25 34.34
CA LYS A 102 -10.14 -14.53 33.85
C LYS A 102 -10.51 -13.52 32.76
N GLN A 103 -9.91 -12.35 32.82
CA GLN A 103 -10.04 -11.29 31.82
C GLN A 103 -8.65 -10.75 31.46
N LEU A 104 -8.49 -10.28 30.23
CA LEU A 104 -7.26 -9.66 29.76
C LEU A 104 -7.52 -8.24 29.27
N LEU A 105 -6.63 -7.33 29.63
CA LEU A 105 -6.58 -5.98 29.10
C LEU A 105 -5.29 -5.81 28.29
N TYR A 106 -5.42 -5.51 27.00
CA TYR A 106 -4.31 -5.07 26.16
C TYR A 106 -4.44 -3.58 25.90
N VAL A 107 -3.40 -2.81 26.18
CA VAL A 107 -3.38 -1.40 25.77
C VAL A 107 -2.76 -1.29 24.38
N ILE A 108 -3.46 -0.61 23.47
CA ILE A 108 -3.10 -0.51 22.06
C ILE A 108 -2.89 0.94 21.62
N ASP A 109 -2.05 1.15 20.62
CA ASP A 109 -1.63 2.48 20.15
C ASP A 109 -2.44 3.03 18.97
N GLU A 110 -3.45 2.30 18.49
CA GLU A 110 -4.38 2.74 17.45
C GLU A 110 -5.82 2.34 17.81
N ILE A 111 -6.80 3.05 17.25
CA ILE A 111 -8.22 2.71 17.39
C ILE A 111 -8.58 1.60 16.42
N LEU A 112 -9.28 0.58 16.90
CA LEU A 112 -9.88 -0.45 16.06
C LEU A 112 -11.17 0.11 15.42
N GLN A 113 -11.17 0.23 14.10
CA GLN A 113 -12.29 0.79 13.35
C GLN A 113 -13.22 -0.32 12.85
N PRO A 114 -14.46 -0.43 13.36
CA PRO A 114 -15.44 -1.35 12.81
C PRO A 114 -16.05 -0.86 11.48
N TYR A 115 -15.93 -1.66 10.43
CA TYR A 115 -16.61 -1.48 9.15
C TYR A 115 -17.86 -2.37 9.12
N VAL A 116 -19.00 -1.85 9.54
CA VAL A 116 -20.25 -2.62 9.72
C VAL A 116 -21.41 -2.04 8.94
N SER A 117 -22.21 -2.91 8.34
CA SER A 117 -23.50 -2.56 7.73
C SER A 117 -24.68 -2.95 8.63
N SER A 118 -25.90 -2.72 8.16
CA SER A 118 -27.13 -3.08 8.86
C SER A 118 -27.46 -4.58 8.84
N THR A 119 -26.77 -5.39 8.02
CA THR A 119 -27.13 -6.80 7.76
C THR A 119 -26.65 -7.77 8.84
N SER A 120 -25.99 -7.28 9.90
CA SER A 120 -25.43 -8.07 11.01
C SER A 120 -24.41 -9.16 10.60
N LEU A 121 -23.92 -9.12 9.36
CA LEU A 121 -22.88 -10.02 8.85
C LEU A 121 -21.58 -9.25 8.61
N PRO A 122 -20.41 -9.85 8.90
CA PRO A 122 -19.13 -9.23 8.59
C PRO A 122 -18.95 -9.09 7.08
N PRO A 123 -18.50 -7.93 6.56
CA PRO A 123 -18.29 -7.75 5.13
C PRO A 123 -17.16 -8.65 4.62
N THR A 124 -17.32 -9.19 3.42
CA THR A 124 -16.22 -9.66 2.57
C THR A 124 -15.57 -8.49 1.82
N ALA A 125 -14.44 -8.74 1.16
CA ALA A 125 -13.86 -7.76 0.25
C ALA A 125 -14.81 -7.39 -0.90
N LEU A 126 -15.61 -8.34 -1.40
CA LEU A 126 -16.62 -8.07 -2.42
C LEU A 126 -17.72 -7.14 -1.89
N ASP A 127 -18.18 -7.33 -0.65
CA ASP A 127 -19.24 -6.48 -0.08
C ASP A 127 -18.78 -5.02 0.02
N LEU A 128 -17.52 -4.78 0.41
CA LEU A 128 -16.93 -3.45 0.42
C LEU A 128 -16.79 -2.87 -1.00
N LEU A 129 -16.45 -3.71 -1.97
CA LEU A 129 -16.30 -3.30 -3.37
C LEU A 129 -17.64 -2.92 -4.02
N ASP A 130 -18.69 -3.71 -3.78
CA ASP A 130 -20.03 -3.52 -4.35
C ASP A 130 -20.76 -2.33 -3.73
N LYS A 131 -20.67 -2.16 -2.40
CA LYS A 131 -21.43 -1.14 -1.64
C LYS A 131 -20.59 -0.48 -0.55
N PRO A 132 -19.52 0.25 -0.90
CA PRO A 132 -18.62 0.87 0.06
C PRO A 132 -19.35 1.79 1.07
N GLU A 133 -20.38 2.49 0.62
CA GLU A 133 -21.16 3.43 1.42
C GLU A 133 -21.88 2.78 2.61
N LEU A 134 -22.22 1.48 2.53
CA LEU A 134 -22.82 0.75 3.64
C LEU A 134 -21.85 0.50 4.80
N TYR A 135 -20.56 0.73 4.58
CA TYR A 135 -19.48 0.46 5.51
C TYR A 135 -18.67 1.71 5.85
N ASP A 136 -19.25 2.91 5.71
CA ASP A 136 -18.56 4.19 5.97
C ASP A 136 -17.31 4.41 5.07
N ILE A 137 -17.29 3.81 3.87
CA ILE A 137 -16.27 4.06 2.85
C ILE A 137 -16.87 5.06 1.85
N ARG A 138 -16.19 6.19 1.66
CA ARG A 138 -16.66 7.29 0.79
C ARG A 138 -15.99 7.28 -0.57
N GLU A 139 -14.87 6.57 -0.66
CA GLU A 139 -14.06 6.41 -1.85
C GLU A 139 -14.86 5.65 -2.92
N PRO A 140 -14.97 6.18 -4.15
CA PRO A 140 -15.70 5.50 -5.21
C PRO A 140 -14.93 4.27 -5.68
N LEU A 141 -15.52 3.08 -5.54
CA LEU A 141 -14.96 1.82 -6.03
C LEU A 141 -15.71 1.27 -7.26
N SER A 142 -16.78 1.95 -7.67
CA SER A 142 -17.76 1.45 -8.65
C SER A 142 -17.17 1.05 -9.98
N ALA A 143 -16.09 1.71 -10.42
CA ALA A 143 -15.52 1.40 -11.70
C ALA A 143 -14.58 0.20 -11.68
N PHE A 144 -13.85 -0.04 -10.57
CA PHE A 144 -13.14 -1.31 -10.41
C PHE A 144 -14.13 -2.46 -10.20
N ASP A 145 -15.17 -2.26 -9.39
CA ASP A 145 -16.27 -3.20 -9.20
C ASP A 145 -16.91 -3.60 -10.54
N PHE A 146 -17.20 -2.62 -11.40
CA PHE A 146 -17.72 -2.87 -12.74
C PHE A 146 -16.80 -3.79 -13.56
N ARG A 147 -15.48 -3.58 -13.51
CA ARG A 147 -14.49 -4.44 -14.19
C ARG A 147 -14.44 -5.84 -13.59
N VAL A 148 -14.48 -5.98 -12.27
CA VAL A 148 -14.55 -7.28 -11.58
C VAL A 148 -15.79 -8.05 -12.03
N LYS A 149 -16.95 -7.39 -12.11
CA LYS A 149 -18.20 -7.99 -12.60
C LYS A 149 -18.14 -8.36 -14.09
N GLN A 150 -17.56 -7.49 -14.92
CA GLN A 150 -17.42 -7.72 -16.35
C GLN A 150 -16.50 -8.92 -16.67
N GLU A 151 -15.41 -9.08 -15.91
CA GLU A 151 -14.46 -10.19 -16.06
C GLU A 151 -14.90 -11.46 -15.31
N GLY A 152 -16.03 -11.43 -14.59
CA GLY A 152 -16.58 -12.59 -13.88
C GLY A 152 -15.74 -13.04 -12.68
N LEU A 153 -15.01 -12.12 -12.02
CA LEU A 153 -14.06 -12.43 -10.94
C LEU A 153 -14.57 -12.10 -9.53
N GLN A 154 -15.88 -11.95 -9.34
CA GLN A 154 -16.48 -11.66 -8.02
C GLN A 154 -16.10 -12.71 -6.97
N GLU A 155 -16.05 -13.99 -7.35
CA GLU A 155 -15.69 -15.09 -6.46
C GLU A 155 -14.30 -14.88 -5.83
N LEU A 156 -13.36 -14.27 -6.56
CA LEU A 156 -12.02 -13.96 -6.08
C LEU A 156 -12.05 -13.11 -4.79
N PHE A 157 -12.99 -12.17 -4.71
CA PHE A 157 -13.16 -11.24 -3.60
C PHE A 157 -14.09 -11.76 -2.49
N MET A 158 -14.82 -12.86 -2.75
CA MET A 158 -15.60 -13.58 -1.74
C MET A 158 -14.82 -14.72 -1.11
N ARG A 159 -13.77 -15.20 -1.79
CA ARG A 159 -13.05 -16.42 -1.41
C ARG A 159 -12.58 -16.34 0.03
N GLU A 160 -13.01 -17.32 0.82
CA GLU A 160 -12.55 -17.48 2.19
C GLU A 160 -11.05 -17.76 2.21
N GLY A 161 -10.40 -17.27 3.26
CA GLY A 161 -8.96 -17.30 3.36
C GLY A 161 -8.47 -16.02 4.03
N ASN A 162 -7.24 -16.06 4.49
CA ASN A 162 -6.59 -14.90 5.07
C ASN A 162 -5.98 -14.06 3.93
N ASN A 163 -6.76 -13.36 3.11
CA ASN A 163 -6.23 -12.68 1.91
C ASN A 163 -5.91 -11.19 2.15
N THR A 164 -5.14 -10.59 1.24
CA THR A 164 -4.96 -9.13 1.17
C THR A 164 -5.42 -8.62 -0.19
N PHE A 165 -6.23 -7.58 -0.20
CA PHE A 165 -6.82 -6.99 -1.40
C PHE A 165 -6.41 -5.53 -1.54
N PHE A 166 -6.08 -5.12 -2.77
CA PHE A 166 -5.82 -3.73 -3.11
C PHE A 166 -6.94 -3.24 -4.03
N LEU A 167 -7.74 -2.28 -3.58
CA LEU A 167 -8.90 -1.80 -4.34
C LEU A 167 -8.62 -0.40 -4.88
N PRO A 168 -8.46 -0.23 -6.21
CA PRO A 168 -8.22 1.08 -6.78
C PRO A 168 -9.46 1.95 -6.72
N VAL A 169 -9.28 3.15 -6.20
CA VAL A 169 -10.31 4.19 -6.11
C VAL A 169 -10.49 4.85 -7.47
N GLY A 170 -11.71 4.91 -7.96
CA GLY A 170 -12.08 5.60 -9.18
C GLY A 170 -13.57 5.47 -9.47
N ALA A 171 -14.17 6.59 -9.86
CA ALA A 171 -15.52 6.63 -10.38
C ALA A 171 -15.53 6.27 -11.87
N GLY A 172 -16.68 5.80 -12.37
CA GLY A 172 -16.88 5.39 -13.78
C GLY A 172 -16.83 6.52 -14.81
N SER A 173 -16.18 7.66 -14.52
CA SER A 173 -16.03 8.79 -15.42
C SER A 173 -14.72 9.56 -15.16
N GLY A 174 -14.16 10.19 -16.21
CA GLY A 174 -12.95 11.01 -16.15
C GLY A 174 -11.64 10.27 -16.49
N HIS A 175 -10.48 10.90 -16.26
CA HIS A 175 -9.17 10.31 -16.60
C HIS A 175 -8.90 8.97 -15.87
N ALA A 176 -9.44 8.79 -14.67
CA ALA A 176 -9.37 7.51 -13.94
C ALA A 176 -10.14 6.38 -14.65
N PHE A 177 -11.23 6.71 -15.36
CA PHE A 177 -12.02 5.73 -16.13
C PHE A 177 -11.26 5.16 -17.32
N ASN A 178 -10.46 5.98 -18.01
CA ASN A 178 -9.64 5.49 -19.13
C ASN A 178 -8.63 4.43 -18.66
N ARG A 179 -8.02 4.62 -17.47
CA ARG A 179 -7.13 3.62 -16.84
C ARG A 179 -7.86 2.32 -16.53
N GLN A 180 -9.14 2.41 -16.18
CA GLN A 180 -9.95 1.26 -15.81
C GLN A 180 -10.43 0.44 -17.00
N GLN A 181 -10.41 0.97 -18.23
CA GLN A 181 -10.68 0.18 -19.44
C GLN A 181 -9.58 -0.87 -19.70
N GLU A 182 -8.37 -0.61 -19.25
CA GLU A 182 -7.22 -1.53 -19.36
C GLU A 182 -7.20 -2.58 -18.23
N VAL A 183 -8.09 -2.48 -17.23
CA VAL A 183 -8.20 -3.45 -16.14
C VAL A 183 -8.90 -4.71 -16.66
N ASP A 184 -8.12 -5.71 -17.05
CA ASP A 184 -8.61 -7.03 -17.42
C ASP A 184 -8.50 -8.03 -16.25
N LYS A 185 -8.84 -9.31 -16.52
CA LYS A 185 -8.75 -10.39 -15.54
C LYS A 185 -7.38 -10.52 -14.86
N TRP A 186 -6.28 -10.25 -15.55
CA TRP A 186 -4.92 -10.41 -15.01
C TRP A 186 -4.57 -9.24 -14.12
N VAL A 187 -4.93 -8.03 -14.55
CA VAL A 187 -4.83 -6.84 -13.68
C VAL A 187 -5.61 -7.08 -12.40
N ILE A 188 -6.88 -7.52 -12.46
CA ILE A 188 -7.70 -7.79 -11.26
C ILE A 188 -7.04 -8.82 -10.34
N ARG A 189 -6.51 -9.92 -10.89
CA ARG A 189 -5.77 -10.93 -10.12
C ARG A 189 -4.50 -10.37 -9.49
N GLY A 190 -3.82 -9.46 -10.18
CA GLY A 190 -2.66 -8.73 -9.66
C GLY A 190 -2.97 -7.79 -8.50
N HIS A 191 -4.23 -7.64 -8.08
CA HIS A 191 -4.63 -6.85 -6.91
C HIS A 191 -4.92 -7.69 -5.66
N VAL A 192 -4.69 -9.01 -5.72
CA VAL A 192 -5.01 -9.93 -4.63
C VAL A 192 -3.79 -10.74 -4.25
N ILE A 193 -3.42 -10.71 -2.97
CA ILE A 193 -2.45 -11.62 -2.38
C ILE A 193 -3.23 -12.73 -1.67
N PRO A 194 -3.14 -13.98 -2.12
CA PRO A 194 -3.85 -15.06 -1.47
C PRO A 194 -3.21 -15.46 -0.15
N ARG A 195 -4.06 -15.85 0.81
CA ARG A 195 -3.66 -16.56 2.04
C ARG A 195 -2.62 -15.85 2.91
N THR A 196 -2.36 -14.57 2.67
CA THR A 196 -1.52 -13.70 3.50
C THR A 196 -2.31 -12.47 3.98
N ILE A 197 -2.26 -12.18 5.28
CA ILE A 197 -2.77 -10.93 5.87
C ILE A 197 -1.62 -9.93 5.98
N LEU A 198 -1.77 -8.77 5.35
CA LEU A 198 -0.76 -7.71 5.41
C LEU A 198 -1.38 -6.43 5.93
N PHE A 199 -1.38 -6.26 7.26
CA PHE A 199 -1.52 -4.93 7.85
C PHE A 199 -0.19 -4.20 7.70
N THR A 200 -0.26 -2.89 7.46
CA THR A 200 0.89 -2.07 7.06
C THR A 200 2.10 -2.15 8.01
N ARG A 201 1.88 -2.31 9.32
CA ARG A 201 2.98 -2.45 10.31
C ARG A 201 3.60 -3.85 10.37
N LEU A 202 2.87 -4.85 9.90
CA LEU A 202 3.32 -6.24 9.84
C LEU A 202 4.08 -6.56 8.56
N VAL A 203 4.00 -5.68 7.57
CA VAL A 203 4.74 -5.78 6.33
C VAL A 203 6.25 -5.77 6.62
N SER A 204 6.95 -6.71 6.01
CA SER A 204 8.38 -6.74 5.76
C SER A 204 8.67 -6.26 4.34
N PHE A 205 9.94 -5.96 4.02
CA PHE A 205 10.37 -5.69 2.63
C PHE A 205 10.28 -6.92 1.70
N ASP A 206 9.52 -7.94 2.07
CA ASP A 206 9.33 -9.14 1.26
C ASP A 206 8.35 -8.86 0.11
N SER A 207 8.57 -9.56 -1.00
CA SER A 207 7.62 -9.64 -2.12
C SER A 207 6.65 -10.78 -1.91
N TYR A 208 5.38 -10.57 -2.25
CA TYR A 208 4.32 -11.57 -2.12
C TYR A 208 3.73 -11.93 -3.49
N PRO A 209 3.59 -13.23 -3.84
CA PRO A 209 2.96 -13.61 -5.09
C PRO A 209 1.49 -13.19 -5.09
N SER A 210 1.05 -12.56 -6.17
CA SER A 210 -0.37 -12.24 -6.38
C SER A 210 -1.15 -13.43 -6.97
N GLU A 211 -2.46 -13.30 -7.10
CA GLU A 211 -3.31 -14.24 -7.86
C GLU A 211 -3.01 -14.25 -9.37
N ALA A 212 -2.21 -13.30 -9.86
CA ALA A 212 -1.69 -13.29 -11.23
C ALA A 212 -0.29 -13.93 -11.31
N TYR A 213 0.18 -14.63 -10.28
CA TYR A 213 1.45 -15.37 -10.29
C TYR A 213 1.25 -16.78 -10.88
N GLY A 214 1.23 -16.87 -12.21
CA GLY A 214 1.07 -18.11 -12.99
C GLY A 214 2.21 -18.35 -13.98
N ASP A 215 1.97 -19.20 -14.97
CA ASP A 215 2.98 -19.54 -15.99
C ASP A 215 3.13 -18.43 -17.05
N ASP A 216 2.02 -17.84 -17.49
CA ASP A 216 1.97 -16.82 -18.54
C ASP A 216 2.33 -15.42 -18.03
N ILE A 217 1.95 -15.11 -16.80
CA ILE A 217 2.16 -13.83 -16.15
C ILE A 217 2.63 -14.10 -14.73
N LYS A 218 3.60 -13.31 -14.25
CA LYS A 218 4.10 -13.40 -12.87
C LYS A 218 4.16 -12.01 -12.27
N VAL A 219 3.31 -11.77 -11.29
CA VAL A 219 3.21 -10.49 -10.60
C VAL A 219 3.37 -10.69 -9.11
N GLU A 220 4.34 -9.99 -8.55
CA GLU A 220 4.56 -9.88 -7.12
C GLU A 220 4.08 -8.53 -6.61
N LEU A 221 3.62 -8.50 -5.36
CA LEU A 221 3.17 -7.30 -4.66
C LEU A 221 4.00 -7.05 -3.42
N THR A 222 4.26 -5.78 -3.13
CA THR A 222 4.93 -5.30 -1.91
C THR A 222 4.19 -4.06 -1.40
N ILE A 223 4.19 -3.84 -0.09
CA ILE A 223 3.82 -2.54 0.48
C ILE A 223 5.11 -1.84 0.91
N ILE A 224 5.35 -0.65 0.38
CA ILE A 224 6.55 0.14 0.67
C ILE A 224 6.17 1.43 1.39
N ASN A 225 7.06 1.91 2.25
CA ASN A 225 6.97 3.23 2.86
C ASN A 225 7.99 4.16 2.22
N GLU A 226 7.52 5.24 1.61
CA GLU A 226 8.40 6.29 1.09
C GLU A 226 8.34 7.49 2.03
N SER A 227 9.49 7.91 2.57
CA SER A 227 9.59 9.16 3.33
C SER A 227 9.53 10.35 2.36
N ASN A 228 8.87 11.43 2.76
CA ASN A 228 8.93 12.68 2.01
C ASN A 228 10.36 13.24 2.03
N ALA A 229 10.66 14.17 1.12
CA ALA A 229 12.00 14.78 0.98
C ALA A 229 12.51 15.53 2.23
N MET A 230 11.68 15.67 3.27
CA MET A 230 11.99 16.30 4.56
C MET A 230 12.11 15.29 5.71
N GLY A 231 11.84 13.99 5.48
CA GLY A 231 11.89 12.93 6.49
C GLY A 231 10.78 12.95 7.56
N ASN A 232 9.86 13.91 7.50
CA ASN A 232 8.89 14.16 8.58
C ASN A 232 7.54 13.45 8.39
N SER A 233 7.30 12.87 7.21
CA SER A 233 6.09 12.12 6.91
C SER A 233 6.40 11.03 5.90
N TYR A 234 5.72 9.89 6.00
CA TYR A 234 5.82 8.81 5.04
C TYR A 234 4.49 8.60 4.32
N SER A 235 4.58 8.28 3.03
CA SER A 235 3.45 7.79 2.23
C SER A 235 3.62 6.29 2.02
N LEU A 236 2.52 5.56 2.17
CA LEU A 236 2.49 4.13 1.88
C LEU A 236 2.10 3.91 0.43
N TYR A 237 2.76 2.97 -0.23
CA TYR A 237 2.46 2.58 -1.60
C TYR A 237 2.29 1.08 -1.67
N ALA A 238 1.30 0.64 -2.44
CA ALA A 238 1.25 -0.70 -2.98
C ALA A 238 2.06 -0.72 -4.26
N GLN A 239 3.00 -1.66 -4.36
CA GLN A 239 3.88 -1.83 -5.50
C GLN A 239 3.59 -3.17 -6.15
N SER A 240 3.32 -3.19 -7.45
CA SER A 240 3.32 -4.41 -8.26
C SER A 240 4.57 -4.49 -9.11
N ASN A 241 5.21 -5.65 -9.15
CA ASN A 241 6.30 -5.95 -10.05
C ASN A 241 5.88 -7.06 -11.03
N THR A 242 5.70 -6.72 -12.31
CA THR A 242 5.41 -7.68 -13.38
C THR A 242 6.74 -8.26 -13.90
N ILE A 243 7.04 -9.49 -13.49
CA ILE A 243 8.28 -10.21 -13.78
C ILE A 243 8.20 -10.95 -15.12
N HIS A 244 7.10 -11.67 -15.32
CA HIS A 244 6.74 -12.29 -16.58
C HIS A 244 5.56 -11.52 -17.18
N SER A 245 5.77 -11.02 -18.40
CA SER A 245 4.86 -10.17 -19.16
C SER A 245 4.28 -10.91 -20.35
N ASP A 246 3.07 -10.55 -20.75
CA ASP A 246 2.55 -10.85 -22.09
C ASP A 246 2.60 -9.60 -22.99
N TYR A 247 1.91 -9.63 -24.13
CA TYR A 247 1.87 -8.49 -25.05
C TYR A 247 1.06 -7.29 -24.55
N ARG A 248 0.20 -7.46 -23.52
CA ARG A 248 -0.62 -6.39 -22.92
C ARG A 248 -0.02 -5.88 -21.61
N HIS A 249 0.63 -6.74 -20.84
CA HIS A 249 1.12 -6.47 -19.50
C HIS A 249 2.63 -6.33 -19.51
N LYS A 250 3.14 -5.13 -19.74
CA LYS A 250 4.58 -4.86 -19.80
C LYS A 250 5.27 -5.21 -18.48
N LYS A 251 6.53 -5.65 -18.57
CA LYS A 251 7.38 -5.84 -17.38
C LYS A 251 7.62 -4.51 -16.68
N GLY A 252 7.82 -4.59 -15.37
CA GLY A 252 8.25 -3.46 -14.57
C GLY A 252 7.38 -3.22 -13.36
N VAL A 253 7.69 -2.11 -12.70
CA VAL A 253 7.11 -1.74 -11.42
C VAL A 253 6.04 -0.67 -11.62
N VAL A 254 4.88 -0.89 -11.00
CA VAL A 254 3.80 0.10 -10.88
C VAL A 254 3.55 0.33 -9.40
N MET A 255 3.53 1.61 -9.00
CA MET A 255 3.26 2.01 -7.63
C MET A 255 1.93 2.78 -7.59
N ALA A 256 1.11 2.46 -6.60
CA ALA A 256 -0.12 3.18 -6.30
C ALA A 256 -0.12 3.58 -4.82
N LYS A 257 -0.36 4.86 -4.54
CA LYS A 257 -0.43 5.34 -3.16
C LYS A 257 -1.58 4.65 -2.44
N ILE A 258 -1.34 4.17 -1.22
CA ILE A 258 -2.39 3.64 -0.36
C ILE A 258 -3.11 4.84 0.27
N LEU A 259 -4.36 5.05 -0.11
CA LEU A 259 -5.21 6.13 0.35
C LEU A 259 -5.83 5.81 1.71
N LYS A 260 -6.30 4.57 1.88
CA LYS A 260 -6.90 4.09 3.12
C LYS A 260 -6.45 2.66 3.41
N PRO A 261 -5.47 2.48 4.31
CA PRO A 261 -4.94 1.16 4.62
C PRO A 261 -5.79 0.42 5.66
N ASN A 262 -5.51 -0.88 5.83
CA ASN A 262 -5.84 -1.66 7.03
C ASN A 262 -7.35 -1.84 7.29
N ILE A 263 -8.18 -1.98 6.26
CA ILE A 263 -9.61 -2.23 6.43
C ILE A 263 -9.86 -3.74 6.61
N PRO A 264 -10.21 -4.22 7.83
CA PRO A 264 -10.46 -5.64 8.04
C PRO A 264 -11.78 -6.07 7.39
N VAL A 265 -11.77 -7.27 6.79
CA VAL A 265 -12.95 -7.96 6.24
C VAL A 265 -12.97 -9.41 6.72
N LYS A 266 -14.09 -10.10 6.56
CA LYS A 266 -14.26 -11.52 6.96
C LYS A 266 -13.16 -12.43 6.39
N ASN A 267 -12.81 -12.20 5.12
CA ASN A 267 -11.90 -12.99 4.32
C ASN A 267 -10.55 -12.32 4.05
N GLY A 268 -10.12 -11.37 4.90
CA GLY A 268 -8.86 -10.69 4.69
C GLY A 268 -8.73 -9.26 5.22
N VAL A 269 -7.83 -8.52 4.58
CA VAL A 269 -7.64 -7.08 4.76
C VAL A 269 -7.68 -6.39 3.39
N VAL A 270 -8.31 -5.22 3.35
CA VAL A 270 -8.44 -4.36 2.17
C VAL A 270 -7.58 -3.11 2.37
N HIS A 271 -6.87 -2.71 1.33
CA HIS A 271 -6.21 -1.41 1.21
C HIS A 271 -6.79 -0.69 0.00
N LEU A 272 -7.29 0.54 0.19
CA LEU A 272 -7.75 1.37 -0.92
C LEU A 272 -6.55 2.10 -1.51
N ILE A 273 -6.37 2.01 -2.83
CA ILE A 273 -5.21 2.56 -3.54
C ILE A 273 -5.64 3.60 -4.58
N GLU A 274 -4.73 4.49 -4.95
CA GLU A 274 -5.01 5.63 -5.83
C GLU A 274 -5.30 5.23 -7.29
N SER A 275 -4.70 4.14 -7.76
CA SER A 275 -4.82 3.70 -9.16
C SER A 275 -4.62 2.19 -9.28
N PRO A 276 -5.10 1.57 -10.37
CA PRO A 276 -4.83 0.16 -10.61
C PRO A 276 -3.33 -0.14 -10.69
N LEU A 277 -2.93 -1.27 -10.12
CA LEU A 277 -1.61 -1.88 -10.26
C LEU A 277 -1.44 -2.50 -11.66
N MET A 278 -0.20 -2.87 -12.01
CA MET A 278 0.23 -3.45 -13.30
C MET A 278 0.07 -2.58 -14.56
N ILE A 279 -0.78 -1.55 -14.53
CA ILE A 279 -1.03 -0.68 -15.68
C ILE A 279 0.02 0.43 -15.73
N ILE A 280 0.79 0.50 -16.83
CA ILE A 280 1.79 1.55 -17.08
C ILE A 280 1.20 2.52 -18.12
N ASP A 281 0.50 3.55 -17.65
CA ASP A 281 -0.21 4.52 -18.50
C ASP A 281 0.34 5.96 -18.40
N ILE A 282 1.28 6.22 -17.48
CA ILE A 282 1.91 7.53 -17.33
C ILE A 282 3.28 7.57 -18.01
N THR A 283 3.57 8.67 -18.70
CA THR A 283 4.91 8.92 -19.23
C THR A 283 5.86 9.33 -18.11
N VAL A 284 7.17 9.15 -18.33
CA VAL A 284 8.22 9.65 -17.42
C VAL A 284 8.03 11.14 -17.14
N TRP A 285 7.68 11.93 -18.17
CA TRP A 285 7.37 13.34 -18.00
C TRP A 285 6.19 13.58 -17.04
N LYS A 286 5.07 12.85 -17.22
CA LYS A 286 3.91 12.99 -16.36
C LYS A 286 4.22 12.59 -14.91
N PHE A 287 5.02 11.54 -14.72
CA PHE A 287 5.51 11.15 -13.39
C PHE A 287 6.31 12.27 -12.73
N LEU A 288 7.28 12.87 -13.43
CA LEU A 288 8.07 14.00 -12.91
C LEU A 288 7.18 15.19 -12.55
N GLN A 289 6.15 15.49 -13.36
CA GLN A 289 5.20 16.56 -13.05
C GLN A 289 4.40 16.32 -11.76
N ASN A 290 4.09 15.05 -11.45
CA ASN A 290 3.41 14.70 -10.21
C ASN A 290 4.35 14.86 -9.00
N GLU A 291 5.66 14.75 -9.20
CA GLU A 291 6.72 14.97 -8.20
C GLU A 291 7.17 16.43 -8.07
N LYS A 292 6.40 17.40 -8.59
CA LYS A 292 6.77 18.83 -8.58
C LYS A 292 7.03 19.42 -7.17
N ASP A 293 6.34 18.88 -6.16
CA ASP A 293 6.51 19.24 -4.74
C ASP A 293 7.14 18.07 -3.95
N GLY A 294 7.63 17.06 -4.68
CA GLY A 294 8.09 15.78 -4.16
C GLY A 294 9.61 15.65 -4.15
N ARG A 295 10.08 14.39 -4.27
CA ARG A 295 11.50 14.03 -4.09
C ARG A 295 12.38 14.30 -5.31
N LEU A 296 11.74 14.57 -6.45
CA LEU A 296 12.38 14.88 -7.72
C LEU A 296 12.11 16.33 -8.16
N SER A 297 11.64 17.18 -7.24
CA SER A 297 11.28 18.57 -7.55
C SER A 297 12.46 19.39 -8.08
N GLU A 298 13.66 19.22 -7.52
CA GLU A 298 14.86 19.90 -8.02
C GLU A 298 15.32 19.36 -9.37
N PHE A 299 15.15 18.06 -9.61
CA PHE A 299 15.45 17.48 -10.91
C PHE A 299 14.46 17.96 -11.98
N LEU A 300 13.17 18.03 -11.65
CA LEU A 300 12.14 18.59 -12.53
C LEU A 300 12.46 20.05 -12.89
N ASP A 301 12.94 20.85 -11.93
CA ASP A 301 13.36 22.22 -12.18
C ASP A 301 14.47 22.28 -13.23
N LEU A 302 15.50 21.44 -13.13
CA LEU A 302 16.55 21.34 -14.17
C LEU A 302 15.99 20.95 -15.54
N VAL A 303 15.07 19.99 -15.59
CA VAL A 303 14.42 19.56 -16.85
C VAL A 303 13.65 20.71 -17.51
N ASN A 304 13.04 21.61 -16.73
CA ASN A 304 12.29 22.75 -17.28
C ASN A 304 13.18 23.74 -18.07
N TYR A 305 14.49 23.77 -17.84
CA TYR A 305 15.45 24.58 -18.61
C TYR A 305 15.91 23.88 -19.91
N ALA A 306 15.51 22.62 -20.15
CA ALA A 306 15.96 21.80 -21.28
C ALA A 306 14.78 21.32 -22.15
N PRO A 307 14.24 22.15 -23.06
CA PRO A 307 13.06 21.83 -23.86
C PRO A 307 13.23 20.56 -24.71
N ASP A 308 14.38 20.37 -25.36
CA ASP A 308 14.66 19.17 -26.17
C ASP A 308 14.67 17.90 -25.32
N PHE A 309 15.21 17.97 -24.09
CA PHE A 309 15.18 16.82 -23.18
C PHE A 309 13.76 16.50 -22.74
N LYS A 310 12.96 17.54 -22.46
CA LYS A 310 11.54 17.40 -22.13
C LYS A 310 10.76 16.73 -23.27
N GLU A 311 11.01 17.08 -24.53
CA GLU A 311 10.41 16.40 -25.69
C GLU A 311 10.76 14.91 -25.75
N ILE A 312 12.02 14.56 -25.48
CA ILE A 312 12.43 13.15 -25.38
C ILE A 312 11.65 12.43 -24.27
N LEU A 313 11.45 13.06 -23.11
CA LEU A 313 10.68 12.46 -22.01
C LEU A 313 9.20 12.27 -22.36
N MET A 314 8.63 13.14 -23.20
CA MET A 314 7.25 13.06 -23.67
C MET A 314 7.02 12.07 -24.82
N SER A 315 8.09 11.62 -25.51
CA SER A 315 7.97 10.68 -26.63
C SER A 315 7.47 9.29 -26.21
N SER A 316 6.95 8.52 -27.16
CA SER A 316 6.49 7.13 -26.93
C SER A 316 7.59 6.08 -26.93
N GLN A 317 8.84 6.46 -27.17
CA GLN A 317 9.97 5.54 -27.23
C GLN A 317 10.29 4.95 -25.85
N GLU A 318 10.73 3.68 -25.82
CA GLU A 318 11.23 3.06 -24.60
C GLU A 318 12.45 3.82 -24.08
N LYS A 319 12.48 4.05 -22.76
CA LYS A 319 13.56 4.78 -22.11
C LYS A 319 13.66 4.42 -20.63
N THR A 320 14.85 4.51 -20.07
CA THR A 320 15.12 4.43 -18.63
C THR A 320 15.81 5.70 -18.18
N LEU A 321 15.19 6.40 -17.23
CA LEU A 321 15.68 7.65 -16.66
C LEU A 321 16.25 7.40 -15.26
N PHE A 322 17.50 7.78 -15.06
CA PHE A 322 18.20 7.76 -13.78
C PHE A 322 18.09 9.14 -13.15
N ALA A 323 16.95 9.46 -12.54
CA ALA A 323 16.71 10.78 -11.96
C ALA A 323 17.44 10.94 -10.61
N PRO A 324 18.36 11.91 -10.44
CA PRO A 324 18.97 12.21 -9.15
C PRO A 324 17.93 12.73 -8.15
N SER A 325 18.11 12.38 -6.87
CA SER A 325 17.28 12.90 -5.78
C SER A 325 17.58 14.37 -5.50
N ASN A 326 16.66 15.06 -4.82
CA ASN A 326 16.91 16.42 -4.32
C ASN A 326 18.16 16.49 -3.42
N GLU A 327 18.49 15.43 -2.68
CA GLU A 327 19.71 15.41 -1.85
C GLU A 327 20.97 15.35 -2.72
N ALA A 328 20.97 14.55 -3.79
CA ALA A 328 22.09 14.47 -4.72
C ALA A 328 22.32 15.80 -5.45
N ILE A 329 21.25 16.51 -5.82
CA ILE A 329 21.36 17.83 -6.45
C ILE A 329 21.89 18.88 -5.46
N ARG A 330 21.42 18.86 -4.20
CA ARG A 330 21.89 19.77 -3.14
C ARG A 330 23.34 19.59 -2.72
N GLN A 331 23.95 18.46 -3.05
CA GLN A 331 25.40 18.25 -2.86
C GLN A 331 26.25 19.01 -3.88
N LEU A 332 25.66 19.48 -4.99
CA LEU A 332 26.38 20.23 -6.01
C LEU A 332 26.60 21.70 -5.59
N PRO A 333 27.71 22.33 -6.00
CA PRO A 333 27.92 23.77 -5.77
C PRO A 333 26.79 24.59 -6.39
N ALA A 334 26.16 25.47 -5.60
CA ALA A 334 25.02 26.27 -6.07
C ALA A 334 25.36 27.14 -7.29
N GLU A 335 26.60 27.65 -7.35
CA GLU A 335 27.10 28.42 -8.50
C GLU A 335 27.14 27.58 -9.77
N ALA A 336 27.60 26.32 -9.69
CA ALA A 336 27.64 25.42 -10.84
C ALA A 336 26.22 25.10 -11.36
N VAL A 337 25.27 24.91 -10.45
CA VAL A 337 23.85 24.71 -10.80
C VAL A 337 23.25 25.96 -11.45
N ALA A 338 23.60 27.16 -10.96
CA ALA A 338 23.16 28.40 -11.57
C ALA A 338 23.76 28.60 -12.97
N THR A 339 25.06 28.33 -13.14
CA THR A 339 25.75 28.45 -14.43
C THR A 339 25.23 27.45 -15.46
N ILE A 340 24.95 26.19 -15.09
CA ILE A 340 24.47 25.21 -16.06
C ILE A 340 23.07 25.57 -16.59
N LYS A 341 22.22 26.19 -15.75
CA LYS A 341 20.88 26.66 -16.13
C LYS A 341 20.88 27.77 -17.18
N THR A 342 21.97 28.53 -17.33
CA THR A 342 22.05 29.61 -18.34
C THR A 342 22.42 29.11 -19.73
N ASN A 343 22.87 27.85 -19.87
CA ASN A 343 23.29 27.27 -21.15
C ASN A 343 22.44 26.04 -21.50
N ILE A 344 21.42 26.26 -22.33
CA ILE A 344 20.46 25.24 -22.76
C ILE A 344 21.14 24.01 -23.37
N THR A 345 22.18 24.19 -24.18
CA THR A 345 22.92 23.08 -24.80
C THR A 345 23.66 22.26 -23.75
N ALA A 346 24.32 22.92 -22.80
CA ALA A 346 25.08 22.25 -21.75
C ALA A 346 24.17 21.46 -20.81
N ILE A 347 23.07 22.06 -20.33
CA ILE A 347 22.12 21.35 -19.45
C ILE A 347 21.42 20.19 -20.17
N THR A 348 21.05 20.36 -21.45
CA THR A 348 20.45 19.28 -22.25
C THR A 348 21.40 18.09 -22.37
N ASN A 349 22.69 18.33 -22.64
CA ASN A 349 23.68 17.26 -22.73
C ASN A 349 23.92 16.58 -21.37
N LEU A 350 23.95 17.35 -20.28
CA LEU A 350 24.07 16.80 -18.92
C LEU A 350 22.88 15.89 -18.58
N LEU A 351 21.66 16.33 -18.87
CA LEU A 351 20.45 15.54 -18.60
C LEU A 351 20.39 14.27 -19.46
N LYS A 352 20.89 14.32 -20.70
CA LYS A 352 21.01 13.14 -21.57
C LYS A 352 21.93 12.05 -21.02
N LEU A 353 22.89 12.37 -20.15
CA LEU A 353 23.71 11.37 -19.45
C LEU A 353 22.89 10.54 -18.45
N HIS A 354 21.75 11.06 -17.98
CA HIS A 354 20.86 10.37 -17.05
C HIS A 354 19.81 9.53 -17.77
N LEU A 355 19.88 9.39 -19.10
CA LEU A 355 18.85 8.75 -19.90
C LEU A 355 19.45 7.72 -20.84
N VAL A 356 18.83 6.54 -20.92
CA VAL A 356 19.09 5.54 -21.96
C VAL A 356 17.83 5.31 -22.78
N MET A 357 17.96 5.21 -24.11
CA MET A 357 16.84 4.99 -25.03
C MET A 357 16.49 3.50 -25.15
N LYS A 358 16.33 2.85 -24.00
CA LYS A 358 15.99 1.44 -23.84
C LYS A 358 15.30 1.24 -22.49
N SER A 359 14.32 0.34 -22.42
CA SER A 359 13.80 -0.13 -21.13
C SER A 359 14.79 -1.13 -20.51
N VAL A 360 15.42 -0.73 -19.41
CA VAL A 360 16.35 -1.53 -18.62
C VAL A 360 15.74 -1.74 -17.23
N SER A 361 15.46 -2.99 -16.87
CA SER A 361 14.97 -3.36 -15.53
C SER A 361 16.09 -3.92 -14.64
N THR A 362 15.88 -3.90 -13.32
CA THR A 362 16.79 -4.54 -12.35
C THR A 362 17.03 -6.01 -12.67
N ASP A 363 16.00 -6.73 -13.11
CA ASP A 363 16.10 -8.14 -13.51
C ASP A 363 16.95 -8.33 -14.76
N ASP A 364 16.83 -7.44 -15.75
CA ASP A 364 17.66 -7.54 -16.95
C ASP A 364 19.15 -7.42 -16.61
N VAL A 365 19.49 -6.55 -15.66
CA VAL A 365 20.88 -6.39 -15.19
C VAL A 365 21.31 -7.58 -14.34
N LEU A 366 20.46 -8.05 -13.42
CA LEU A 366 20.74 -9.20 -12.55
C LEU A 366 21.03 -10.47 -13.36
N TYR A 367 20.24 -10.74 -14.39
CA TYR A 367 20.42 -11.90 -15.27
C TYR A 367 21.43 -11.64 -16.40
N GLY A 368 22.17 -10.54 -16.34
CA GLY A 368 23.25 -10.23 -17.27
C GLY A 368 22.81 -9.95 -18.70
N ARG A 369 21.53 -9.62 -18.93
CA ARG A 369 21.01 -9.24 -20.25
C ARG A 369 21.54 -7.88 -20.69
N TYR A 370 21.71 -6.95 -19.75
CA TYR A 370 22.36 -5.65 -19.98
C TYR A 370 23.43 -5.41 -18.91
N LYS A 371 24.65 -5.08 -19.34
CA LYS A 371 25.75 -4.64 -18.45
C LYS A 371 26.03 -3.15 -18.58
N ASP A 372 25.77 -2.62 -19.76
CA ASP A 372 25.96 -1.22 -20.11
C ASP A 372 25.04 -0.85 -21.27
N PHE A 373 24.82 0.46 -21.43
CA PHE A 373 24.09 1.00 -22.58
C PHE A 373 24.54 2.43 -22.88
N ILE A 374 24.51 2.82 -24.15
CA ILE A 374 24.85 4.18 -24.56
C ILE A 374 23.80 5.17 -24.05
N SER A 375 24.23 6.23 -23.39
CA SER A 375 23.32 7.30 -22.95
C SER A 375 22.75 8.06 -24.14
N ALA A 376 21.65 8.79 -23.91
CA ALA A 376 20.94 9.55 -24.93
C ALA A 376 21.76 10.73 -25.53
N ASP A 377 22.95 10.99 -24.99
CA ASP A 377 23.92 11.92 -25.54
C ASP A 377 24.72 11.33 -26.71
N ASN A 378 24.59 10.01 -26.96
CA ASN A 378 25.28 9.23 -27.98
C ASN A 378 26.82 9.27 -27.88
N ARG A 379 27.37 9.53 -26.69
CA ARG A 379 28.84 9.62 -26.49
C ARG A 379 29.31 8.81 -25.31
N ASN A 380 28.53 8.75 -24.23
CA ASN A 380 28.91 8.07 -23.01
C ASN A 380 28.14 6.75 -22.86
N SER A 381 28.72 5.81 -22.12
CA SER A 381 28.06 4.56 -21.74
C SER A 381 27.78 4.58 -20.25
N LEU A 382 26.57 4.18 -19.86
CA LEU A 382 26.17 3.96 -18.48
C LEU A 382 26.38 2.49 -18.13
N TYR A 383 26.97 2.22 -16.97
CA TYR A 383 27.35 0.86 -16.55
C TYR A 383 26.47 0.41 -15.40
N PHE A 384 25.71 -0.65 -15.63
CA PHE A 384 24.74 -1.13 -14.65
C PHE A 384 25.35 -2.17 -13.72
N ARG A 385 25.07 -2.03 -12.43
CA ARG A 385 25.37 -3.04 -11.42
C ARG A 385 24.21 -3.19 -10.46
N ILE A 386 24.00 -4.41 -9.99
CA ILE A 386 23.10 -4.67 -8.87
C ILE A 386 23.95 -4.79 -7.61
N LEU A 387 23.61 -3.99 -6.60
CA LEU A 387 24.12 -4.11 -5.23
C LEU A 387 23.02 -4.64 -4.32
N GLY A 388 23.38 -5.35 -3.25
CA GLY A 388 22.46 -5.86 -2.25
C GLY A 388 22.26 -7.38 -2.27
N ASP A 389 21.31 -7.87 -1.47
CA ASP A 389 21.00 -9.30 -1.32
C ASP A 389 19.79 -9.72 -2.19
N GLU A 390 19.32 -10.97 -2.05
CA GLU A 390 18.17 -11.45 -2.84
C GLU A 390 16.89 -10.64 -2.62
N LYS A 391 16.74 -10.01 -1.44
CA LYS A 391 15.52 -9.31 -1.01
C LYS A 391 15.58 -7.81 -1.23
N ASN A 392 16.77 -7.21 -1.24
CA ASN A 392 16.97 -5.77 -1.31
C ASN A 392 18.02 -5.43 -2.38
N LYS A 393 17.57 -5.43 -3.64
CA LYS A 393 18.43 -5.17 -4.82
C LYS A 393 18.35 -3.71 -5.23
N THR A 394 19.50 -3.05 -5.31
CA THR A 394 19.62 -1.68 -5.79
C THR A 394 20.36 -1.67 -7.12
N LEU A 395 19.71 -1.15 -8.16
CA LEU A 395 20.37 -0.84 -9.42
C LEU A 395 21.23 0.43 -9.25
N THR A 396 22.51 0.31 -9.51
CA THR A 396 23.47 1.42 -9.58
C THR A 396 23.95 1.62 -11.00
N VAL A 397 24.20 2.87 -11.38
CA VAL A 397 24.57 3.30 -12.74
C VAL A 397 25.84 4.14 -12.73
#